data_AF-A0A517NML7-F1
#
_entry.id   AF-A0A517NML7-F1
#
_cell.length_a   1.000
_cell.length_b   1.000
_cell.length_c   1.000
_cell.angle_alpha   90.00
_cell.angle_beta   90.00
_cell.angle_gamma   90.00
#
_symmetry.space_group_name_H-M   'P 1'
#
loop_
_entity.id
_entity.type
_entity.pdbx_description
1 polymer ?
#
loop_
_entity_poly.entity_id
_entity_poly.type
_entity_poly.pdbx_seq_one_letter_code
_entity_poly.pdbx_strand_id
1 'polypeptide(L)'
;MKNGMFGRIASSLTAFLLALFALPNCVATASDAVLLDFSSAHCGPCRAMHPVLTQLEQQGVPVRHVDVNKEPNLASRYGIRQTPTFVVVSSGKEVTRLVGMQSAAELLTALAINPQGPLVATGANLDAGQPVRAPQTRLAPLRRANFEQTLAAAPASNARGRDSHQREPMPSLSLASAIERASAATVRLKVHDGTGYGAGTGTIIDTHGESALVLTCGHLFRENKGQGKIEVDLFVGGQVKTVMGKIVDYDAENRDIALVEILPGFVVQPVPVLAAGQTLRTGQPVFSFGCDRGDDPTRRDTRITGVDKYDTHLGASNIEISGAPVDGRSGGGLFDDQGRLVGVCNAADYKDDLGIYTGPGSVQWQLDRVGLSNLYKAPSRMATQSPTSPPANRIAAVMNKPNRNSVVQASAIAPVRQPSNVAGDSRSAIASGNREVIVIVRDRNDPTGEPQVMTLRQPTAGLMEMIERQAR
;
A
#
# COMPACT_ATOMS: atom_id res chain seq x y z
N MET A 1 -38.64 -4.69 -84.52
CA MET A 1 -38.99 -6.13 -84.58
C MET A 1 -38.91 -6.66 -83.16
N LYS A 2 -40.06 -6.76 -82.50
CA LYS A 2 -40.75 -8.03 -82.12
C LYS A 2 -39.99 -8.78 -81.00
N ASN A 3 -40.47 -8.67 -79.77
CA ASN A 3 -41.35 -9.65 -79.07
C ASN A 3 -40.51 -10.83 -78.57
N GLY A 4 -40.37 -11.14 -77.26
CA GLY A 4 -41.35 -11.09 -76.19
C GLY A 4 -42.02 -12.47 -76.06
N MET A 5 -41.71 -13.24 -75.01
CA MET A 5 -42.55 -14.34 -74.53
C MET A 5 -42.23 -14.63 -73.05
N PHE A 6 -43.06 -14.12 -72.12
CA PHE A 6 -44.21 -14.79 -71.45
C PHE A 6 -43.75 -15.92 -70.51
N GLY A 7 -44.10 -15.98 -69.22
CA GLY A 7 -45.09 -15.26 -68.40
C GLY A 7 -44.86 -15.58 -66.90
N ARG A 8 -45.29 -14.72 -65.95
CA ARG A 8 -46.64 -14.65 -65.33
C ARG A 8 -46.84 -15.74 -64.24
N ILE A 9 -47.29 -15.54 -62.99
CA ILE A 9 -48.02 -14.47 -62.26
C ILE A 9 -47.92 -14.71 -60.72
N ALA A 10 -47.76 -13.60 -59.99
CA ALA A 10 -48.28 -13.18 -58.65
C ALA A 10 -48.50 -14.14 -57.46
N SER A 11 -48.05 -13.68 -56.28
CA SER A 11 -48.96 -13.26 -55.19
C SER A 11 -48.28 -12.34 -54.14
N SER A 12 -48.86 -11.14 -53.98
CA SER A 12 -49.10 -10.31 -52.78
C SER A 12 -47.96 -10.03 -51.77
N LEU A 13 -47.42 -8.80 -51.72
CA LEU A 13 -47.68 -7.74 -50.70
C LEU A 13 -47.73 -8.28 -49.25
N THR A 14 -46.83 -7.95 -48.31
CA THR A 14 -46.74 -6.64 -47.61
C THR A 14 -45.49 -6.62 -46.67
N ALA A 15 -44.82 -5.46 -46.57
CA ALA A 15 -43.94 -4.99 -45.48
C ALA A 15 -42.61 -5.73 -45.14
N PHE A 16 -41.47 -5.09 -45.44
CA PHE A 16 -40.46 -4.59 -44.47
C PHE A 16 -39.29 -3.95 -45.24
N LEU A 17 -39.21 -2.63 -45.33
CA LEU A 17 -38.24 -1.78 -44.59
C LEU A 17 -36.75 -2.14 -44.77
N LEU A 18 -36.05 -1.27 -45.52
CA LEU A 18 -34.77 -0.62 -45.20
C LEU A 18 -33.68 -1.42 -44.44
N ALA A 19 -32.59 -1.73 -45.15
CA ALA A 19 -31.19 -1.56 -44.72
C ALA A 19 -30.26 -1.95 -45.90
N LEU A 20 -29.61 -1.05 -46.62
CA LEU A 20 -28.32 -0.43 -46.25
C LEU A 20 -27.37 -1.40 -45.53
N PHE A 21 -26.73 -2.30 -46.28
CA PHE A 21 -25.45 -2.88 -45.84
C PHE A 21 -24.34 -1.85 -46.06
N ALA A 22 -24.36 -0.80 -45.24
CA ALA A 22 -23.13 -0.14 -44.83
C ALA A 22 -22.42 -1.14 -43.91
N LEU A 23 -21.24 -1.61 -44.30
CA LEU A 23 -20.39 -2.44 -43.45
C LEU A 23 -20.03 -1.64 -42.19
N PRO A 24 -20.40 -2.07 -40.98
CA PRO A 24 -19.69 -1.65 -39.79
C PRO A 24 -18.42 -2.49 -39.73
N ASN A 25 -17.26 -1.82 -39.73
CA ASN A 25 -16.09 -2.37 -39.06
C ASN A 25 -16.50 -2.60 -37.60
N CYS A 26 -16.92 -3.81 -37.27
CA CYS A 26 -17.10 -4.25 -35.89
C CYS A 26 -15.72 -4.42 -35.26
N VAL A 27 -15.12 -3.30 -34.84
CA VAL A 27 -14.15 -3.32 -33.75
C VAL A 27 -14.96 -3.67 -32.51
N ALA A 28 -14.95 -4.94 -32.13
CA ALA A 28 -15.51 -5.38 -30.86
C ALA A 28 -14.77 -4.66 -29.73
N THR A 29 -15.53 -3.93 -28.93
CA THR A 29 -15.08 -3.24 -27.73
C THR A 29 -14.32 -4.21 -26.82
N ALA A 30 -13.14 -3.78 -26.36
CA ALA A 30 -12.25 -4.50 -25.46
C ALA A 30 -13.03 -5.24 -24.37
N SER A 31 -13.11 -6.56 -24.50
CA SER A 31 -13.47 -7.44 -23.40
C SER A 31 -12.37 -7.40 -22.36
N ASP A 32 -12.68 -7.17 -21.08
CA ASP A 32 -11.76 -7.24 -19.92
C ASP A 32 -11.18 -8.65 -19.67
N ALA A 33 -11.24 -9.54 -20.66
CA ALA A 33 -10.82 -10.93 -20.60
C ALA A 33 -9.36 -11.05 -21.09
N VAL A 34 -8.49 -11.57 -20.23
CA VAL A 34 -7.07 -11.84 -20.51
C VAL A 34 -6.87 -13.35 -20.60
N LEU A 35 -6.12 -13.81 -21.60
CA LEU A 35 -5.69 -15.19 -21.73
C LEU A 35 -4.35 -15.40 -21.01
N LEU A 36 -4.31 -16.21 -19.97
CA LEU A 36 -3.08 -16.64 -19.33
C LEU A 36 -2.59 -17.93 -20.00
N ASP A 37 -1.37 -17.93 -20.54
CA ASP A 37 -0.68 -19.11 -21.06
C ASP A 37 0.31 -19.65 -20.02
N PHE A 38 -0.05 -20.72 -19.33
CA PHE A 38 0.85 -21.42 -18.42
C PHE A 38 1.68 -22.44 -19.19
N SER A 39 2.96 -22.14 -19.36
CA SER A 39 3.90 -22.91 -20.16
C SER A 39 5.22 -23.16 -19.42
N SER A 40 6.11 -23.94 -20.05
CA SER A 40 7.45 -24.25 -19.52
C SER A 40 8.44 -24.31 -20.68
N ALA A 41 9.66 -23.78 -20.50
CA ALA A 41 10.70 -23.80 -21.54
C ALA A 41 11.07 -25.22 -22.00
N HIS A 42 10.90 -26.22 -21.12
CA HIS A 42 11.22 -27.63 -21.37
C HIS A 42 10.03 -28.45 -21.90
N CYS A 43 8.91 -27.80 -22.24
CA CYS A 43 7.70 -28.45 -22.73
C CYS A 43 7.61 -28.38 -24.27
N GLY A 44 7.71 -29.54 -24.94
CA GLY A 44 7.58 -29.65 -26.39
C GLY A 44 6.25 -29.12 -26.95
N PRO A 45 5.09 -29.55 -26.41
CA PRO A 45 3.78 -29.03 -26.80
C PRO A 45 3.62 -27.52 -26.58
N CYS A 46 4.27 -26.95 -25.57
CA CYS A 46 4.23 -25.51 -25.31
C CYS A 46 4.97 -24.71 -26.39
N ARG A 47 6.07 -25.23 -26.93
CA ARG A 47 6.76 -24.62 -28.08
C ARG A 47 5.90 -24.67 -29.35
N ALA A 48 5.12 -25.73 -29.55
CA ALA A 48 4.19 -25.83 -30.67
C ALA A 48 3.04 -24.80 -30.59
N MET A 49 2.71 -24.32 -29.40
CA MET A 49 1.68 -23.29 -29.17
C MET A 49 2.15 -21.86 -29.45
N HIS A 50 3.45 -21.58 -29.48
CA HIS A 50 3.97 -20.21 -29.69
C HIS A 50 3.41 -19.51 -30.94
N PRO A 51 3.43 -20.13 -32.15
CA PRO A 51 2.91 -19.48 -33.35
C PRO A 51 1.42 -19.13 -33.24
N VAL A 52 0.64 -19.96 -32.54
CA VAL A 52 -0.80 -19.75 -32.31
C VAL A 52 -1.01 -18.55 -31.39
N LEU A 53 -0.25 -18.45 -30.30
CA LEU A 53 -0.35 -17.34 -29.35
C LEU A 53 0.11 -16.02 -29.97
N THR A 54 1.22 -16.03 -30.72
CA THR A 54 1.68 -14.84 -31.46
C THR A 54 0.66 -14.35 -32.48
N GLN A 55 -0.06 -15.27 -33.15
CA GLN A 55 -1.15 -14.88 -34.06
C GLN A 55 -2.28 -14.17 -33.31
N LEU A 56 -2.64 -14.61 -32.11
CA LEU A 56 -3.69 -13.98 -31.29
C LEU A 56 -3.26 -12.61 -30.79
N GLU A 57 -2.02 -12.46 -30.32
CA GLU A 57 -1.46 -11.17 -29.89
C GLU A 57 -1.47 -10.15 -31.04
N GLN A 58 -1.12 -10.58 -32.26
CA GLN A 58 -1.20 -9.74 -33.46
C GLN A 58 -2.63 -9.31 -33.81
N GLN A 59 -3.63 -10.10 -33.42
CA GLN A 59 -5.05 -9.77 -33.55
C GLN A 59 -5.58 -8.90 -32.39
N GLY A 60 -4.70 -8.47 -31.48
CA GLY A 60 -5.04 -7.60 -30.34
C GLY A 60 -5.57 -8.34 -29.12
N VAL A 61 -5.42 -9.67 -29.05
CA VAL A 61 -5.81 -10.46 -27.88
C VAL A 61 -4.80 -10.23 -26.75
N PRO A 62 -5.24 -9.84 -25.54
CA PRO A 62 -4.34 -9.71 -24.40
C PRO A 62 -3.95 -11.10 -23.87
N VAL A 63 -2.74 -11.54 -24.19
CA VAL A 63 -2.14 -12.78 -23.70
C VAL A 63 -1.07 -12.46 -22.64
N ARG A 64 -1.08 -13.16 -21.52
CA ARG A 64 0.02 -13.16 -20.55
C ARG A 64 0.65 -14.55 -20.51
N HIS A 65 1.91 -14.63 -20.94
CA HIS A 65 2.71 -15.84 -20.77
C HIS A 65 3.17 -15.97 -19.32
N VAL A 66 3.03 -17.16 -18.76
CA VAL A 66 3.42 -17.53 -17.41
C VAL A 66 4.29 -18.77 -17.48
N ASP A 67 5.59 -18.63 -17.18
CA ASP A 67 6.47 -19.79 -17.07
C ASP A 67 6.29 -20.42 -15.69
N VAL A 68 5.74 -21.63 -15.63
CA VAL A 68 5.41 -22.31 -14.37
C VAL A 68 6.63 -22.60 -13.49
N ASN A 69 7.85 -22.58 -14.05
CA ASN A 69 9.08 -22.75 -13.26
C ASN A 69 9.59 -21.43 -12.69
N LYS A 70 9.33 -20.31 -13.37
CA LYS A 70 9.75 -18.96 -12.92
C LYS A 70 8.70 -18.32 -12.03
N GLU A 71 7.43 -18.64 -12.25
CA GLU A 71 6.27 -18.16 -11.50
C GLU A 71 5.49 -19.33 -10.84
N PRO A 72 6.15 -20.21 -10.05
CA PRO A 72 5.51 -21.40 -9.49
C PRO A 72 4.35 -21.07 -8.54
N ASN A 73 4.41 -19.91 -7.88
CA ASN A 73 3.32 -19.43 -7.01
C ASN A 73 2.07 -19.07 -7.81
N LEU A 74 2.23 -18.53 -9.03
CA LEU A 74 1.09 -18.21 -9.90
C LEU A 74 0.49 -19.48 -10.51
N ALA A 75 1.35 -20.41 -10.94
CA ALA A 75 0.93 -21.73 -11.41
C ALA A 75 0.15 -22.50 -10.31
N SER A 76 0.64 -22.47 -9.07
CA SER A 76 -0.03 -23.07 -7.92
C SER A 76 -1.39 -22.43 -7.64
N ARG A 77 -1.49 -21.09 -7.70
CA ARG A 77 -2.74 -20.33 -7.49
C ARG A 77 -3.85 -20.72 -8.45
N TYR A 78 -3.53 -20.95 -9.72
CA TYR A 78 -4.50 -21.40 -10.72
C TYR A 78 -4.69 -22.93 -10.73
N GLY A 79 -4.00 -23.66 -9.84
CA GLY A 79 -4.05 -25.10 -9.75
C GLY A 79 -3.51 -25.78 -11.02
N ILE A 80 -2.48 -25.20 -11.64
CA ILE A 80 -1.88 -25.70 -12.88
C ILE A 80 -1.10 -26.97 -12.56
N ARG A 81 -1.58 -28.10 -13.09
CA ARG A 81 -0.98 -29.44 -12.89
C ARG A 81 -0.22 -29.94 -14.10
N GLN A 82 -0.42 -29.31 -15.26
CA GLN A 82 0.20 -29.70 -16.53
C GLN A 82 0.29 -28.49 -17.46
N THR A 83 1.31 -28.47 -18.32
CA THR A 83 1.52 -27.43 -19.33
C THR A 83 1.47 -28.04 -20.73
N PRO A 84 0.89 -27.35 -21.74
CA PRO A 84 0.30 -26.02 -21.66
C PRO A 84 -1.09 -26.05 -21.00
N THR A 85 -1.39 -25.03 -20.20
CA THR A 85 -2.75 -24.76 -19.72
C THR A 85 -3.07 -23.30 -19.97
N PHE A 86 -4.23 -23.02 -20.54
CA PHE A 86 -4.71 -21.68 -20.82
C PHE A 86 -5.85 -21.33 -19.87
N VAL A 87 -5.80 -20.16 -19.27
CA VAL A 87 -6.85 -19.69 -18.36
C VAL A 87 -7.35 -18.33 -18.81
N VAL A 88 -8.64 -18.22 -19.09
CA VAL A 88 -9.28 -16.94 -19.40
C VAL A 88 -9.73 -16.31 -18.10
N VAL A 89 -9.26 -15.10 -17.86
CA VAL A 89 -9.59 -14.31 -16.68
C VAL A 89 -10.31 -13.05 -17.10
N SER A 90 -11.55 -12.87 -16.66
CA SER A 90 -12.32 -11.64 -16.87
C SER A 90 -12.66 -11.04 -15.52
N SER A 91 -12.46 -9.72 -15.37
CA SER A 91 -12.76 -9.01 -14.11
C SER A 91 -12.11 -9.66 -12.87
N GLY A 92 -10.88 -10.17 -13.04
CA GLY A 92 -10.11 -10.82 -11.97
C GLY A 92 -10.58 -12.22 -11.56
N LYS A 93 -11.57 -12.80 -12.26
CA LYS A 93 -12.05 -14.16 -12.02
C LYS A 93 -11.71 -15.04 -13.20
N GLU A 94 -11.33 -16.29 -12.91
CA GLU A 94 -11.25 -17.32 -13.94
C GLU A 94 -12.66 -17.60 -14.49
N VAL A 95 -12.82 -17.44 -15.80
CA VAL A 95 -14.08 -17.67 -16.52
C VAL A 95 -14.06 -19.01 -17.22
N THR A 96 -12.91 -19.40 -17.75
CA THR A 96 -12.73 -20.72 -18.38
C THR A 96 -11.26 -21.14 -18.38
N ARG A 97 -11.02 -22.45 -18.48
CA ARG A 97 -9.68 -23.05 -18.63
C ARG A 97 -9.68 -24.07 -19.75
N LEU A 98 -8.56 -24.16 -20.45
CA LEU A 98 -8.29 -25.15 -21.49
C LEU A 98 -6.95 -25.81 -21.20
N VAL A 99 -6.89 -27.12 -21.31
CA VAL A 99 -5.68 -27.88 -20.96
C VAL A 99 -5.19 -28.66 -22.16
N GLY A 100 -3.87 -28.62 -22.42
CA GLY A 100 -3.26 -29.19 -23.62
C GLY A 100 -3.26 -28.22 -24.81
N MET A 101 -2.78 -28.68 -25.96
CA MET A 101 -2.68 -27.86 -27.17
C MET A 101 -4.07 -27.42 -27.65
N GLN A 102 -4.16 -26.17 -28.13
CA GLN A 102 -5.41 -25.56 -28.59
C GLN A 102 -5.20 -24.95 -29.98
N SER A 103 -6.26 -24.84 -30.76
CA SER A 103 -6.31 -24.01 -31.96
C SER A 103 -6.60 -22.54 -31.60
N ALA A 104 -6.24 -21.62 -32.50
CA ALA A 104 -6.57 -20.19 -32.34
C ALA A 104 -8.09 -19.98 -32.16
N ALA A 105 -8.91 -20.76 -32.88
CA ALA A 105 -10.37 -20.68 -32.80
C ALA A 105 -10.91 -21.10 -31.42
N GLU A 106 -10.34 -22.15 -30.80
CA GLU A 106 -10.72 -22.59 -29.46
C GLU A 106 -10.37 -21.55 -28.40
N LEU A 107 -9.18 -20.95 -28.49
CA LEU A 107 -8.74 -19.87 -27.59
C LEU A 107 -9.62 -18.62 -27.73
N LEU A 108 -9.95 -18.21 -28.96
CA LEU A 108 -10.87 -17.08 -29.20
C LEU A 108 -12.28 -17.37 -28.70
N THR A 109 -12.76 -18.61 -28.85
CA THR A 109 -14.06 -19.03 -28.33
C THR A 109 -14.10 -18.97 -26.81
N ALA A 110 -13.02 -19.41 -26.15
CA ALA A 110 -12.88 -19.32 -24.69
C ALA A 110 -12.87 -17.87 -24.20
N LEU A 111 -12.23 -16.96 -24.93
CA LEU A 111 -12.21 -15.52 -24.64
C LEU A 111 -13.58 -14.84 -24.83
N ALA A 112 -14.44 -15.39 -25.68
CA ALA A 112 -15.80 -14.87 -25.90
C ALA A 112 -16.81 -15.26 -24.80
N ILE A 113 -16.41 -16.07 -23.81
CA ILE A 113 -17.30 -16.48 -22.71
C ILE A 113 -17.53 -15.29 -21.76
N ASN A 114 -18.78 -14.82 -21.71
CA ASN A 114 -19.21 -13.69 -20.88
C ASN A 114 -19.30 -14.10 -19.38
N PRO A 115 -18.83 -13.27 -18.42
CA PRO A 115 -18.90 -13.53 -16.97
C PRO A 115 -20.32 -13.70 -16.38
N GLN A 116 -21.40 -13.57 -17.16
CA GLN A 116 -22.78 -13.89 -16.76
C GLN A 116 -23.32 -15.23 -17.30
N GLY A 117 -22.51 -16.01 -18.04
CA GLY A 117 -22.91 -17.31 -18.59
C GLY A 117 -22.72 -18.48 -17.62
N PRO A 118 -23.44 -19.61 -17.82
CA PRO A 118 -23.19 -20.82 -17.04
C PRO A 118 -21.77 -21.33 -17.30
N LEU A 119 -21.09 -21.75 -16.22
CA LEU A 119 -19.79 -22.41 -16.26
C LEU A 119 -19.87 -23.61 -17.22
N VAL A 120 -19.18 -23.53 -18.36
CA VAL A 120 -19.09 -24.65 -19.29
C VAL A 120 -18.12 -25.65 -18.68
N ALA A 121 -18.64 -26.76 -18.18
CA ALA A 121 -17.83 -27.86 -17.68
C ALA A 121 -17.06 -28.49 -18.85
N THR A 122 -15.76 -28.21 -18.93
CA THR A 122 -14.85 -28.95 -19.82
C THR A 122 -14.33 -30.18 -19.07
N GLY A 123 -14.62 -31.35 -19.62
CA GLY A 123 -14.42 -32.65 -18.99
C GLY A 123 -12.97 -32.95 -18.60
N ALA A 124 -12.71 -32.96 -17.30
CA ALA A 124 -11.71 -33.81 -16.68
C ALA A 124 -12.38 -34.50 -15.49
N ASN A 125 -12.70 -35.77 -15.67
CA ASN A 125 -13.27 -36.64 -14.65
C ASN A 125 -12.28 -36.74 -13.48
N LEU A 126 -12.64 -36.25 -12.29
CA LEU A 126 -12.07 -36.68 -11.01
C LEU A 126 -13.20 -36.75 -9.99
N ASP A 127 -13.31 -37.92 -9.37
CA ASP A 127 -14.39 -38.41 -8.54
C ASP A 127 -14.77 -37.51 -7.34
N ALA A 128 -16.00 -37.76 -6.89
CA ALA A 128 -16.81 -37.00 -5.97
C ALA A 128 -16.24 -36.79 -4.55
N GLY A 129 -16.57 -35.64 -3.95
CA GLY A 129 -16.89 -35.56 -2.52
C GLY A 129 -16.45 -34.32 -1.74
N GLN A 130 -17.05 -33.14 -2.00
CA GLN A 130 -17.57 -32.19 -0.98
C GLN A 130 -18.03 -30.86 -1.64
N PRO A 131 -19.23 -30.34 -1.33
CA PRO A 131 -19.69 -29.07 -1.89
C PRO A 131 -19.06 -27.88 -1.14
N VAL A 132 -18.16 -27.16 -1.80
CA VAL A 132 -17.72 -25.83 -1.34
C VAL A 132 -18.84 -24.83 -1.64
N ARG A 133 -19.46 -24.29 -0.60
CA ARG A 133 -20.50 -23.26 -0.71
C ARG A 133 -19.88 -21.93 -1.13
N ALA A 134 -20.27 -21.42 -2.29
CA ALA A 134 -19.86 -20.10 -2.76
C ALA A 134 -20.34 -19.00 -1.79
N PRO A 135 -19.48 -18.04 -1.39
CA PRO A 135 -19.92 -16.86 -0.69
C PRO A 135 -20.75 -15.99 -1.64
N GLN A 136 -22.01 -15.76 -1.29
CA GLN A 136 -22.91 -14.86 -2.01
C GLN A 136 -22.51 -13.41 -1.71
N THR A 137 -21.75 -12.79 -2.60
CA THR A 137 -21.67 -11.33 -2.68
C THR A 137 -22.69 -10.85 -3.70
N ARG A 138 -23.80 -10.33 -3.17
CA ARG A 138 -24.90 -9.75 -3.94
C ARG A 138 -24.48 -8.35 -4.39
N LEU A 139 -23.98 -8.20 -5.61
CA LEU A 139 -23.97 -6.92 -6.32
C LEU A 139 -24.50 -7.18 -7.74
N ALA A 140 -25.77 -6.80 -7.94
CA ALA A 140 -26.38 -6.70 -9.25
C ALA A 140 -25.94 -5.39 -9.94
N PRO A 141 -25.78 -5.37 -11.27
CA PRO A 141 -25.37 -4.17 -12.00
C PRO A 141 -26.49 -3.11 -11.99
N LEU A 142 -26.14 -1.87 -11.65
CA LEU A 142 -27.03 -0.71 -11.78
C LEU A 142 -27.27 -0.41 -13.26
N ARG A 143 -28.51 -0.59 -13.67
CA ARG A 143 -29.02 -0.23 -15.00
C ARG A 143 -29.28 1.28 -15.03
N ARG A 144 -28.73 1.99 -16.04
CA ARG A 144 -29.09 3.38 -16.36
C ARG A 144 -30.60 3.46 -16.65
N ALA A 145 -31.32 4.32 -15.95
CA ALA A 145 -32.67 4.72 -16.32
C ALA A 145 -32.81 6.24 -16.20
N ASN A 146 -33.44 6.80 -17.22
CA ASN A 146 -33.51 8.19 -17.61
C ASN A 146 -34.18 9.09 -16.55
N PHE A 147 -33.61 10.28 -16.39
CA PHE A 147 -34.32 11.45 -15.89
C PHE A 147 -35.28 11.92 -16.98
N GLU A 148 -36.59 11.86 -16.74
CA GLU A 148 -37.57 12.91 -17.10
C GLU A 148 -39.00 12.53 -16.67
N GLN A 149 -39.70 13.55 -16.17
CA GLN A 149 -41.16 13.74 -16.13
C GLN A 149 -42.06 13.09 -15.06
N THR A 150 -42.45 13.96 -14.09
CA THR A 150 -43.84 14.41 -13.84
C THR A 150 -44.77 13.63 -12.89
N LEU A 151 -44.99 14.24 -11.72
CA LEU A 151 -46.25 14.50 -10.97
C LEU A 151 -47.45 13.54 -11.14
N ALA A 152 -47.88 12.92 -10.02
CA ALA A 152 -49.27 12.95 -9.51
C ALA A 152 -49.43 12.12 -8.22
N ALA A 153 -50.35 12.53 -7.36
CA ALA A 153 -50.59 12.03 -6.00
C ALA A 153 -51.46 10.74 -5.93
N ALA A 154 -51.16 9.90 -4.90
CA ALA A 154 -52.00 9.04 -4.03
C ALA A 154 -53.13 8.14 -4.64
N PRO A 155 -53.59 7.02 -4.00
CA PRO A 155 -53.58 6.74 -2.56
C PRO A 155 -53.24 5.28 -2.14
N ALA A 156 -53.35 5.06 -0.83
CA ALA A 156 -53.01 3.86 -0.08
C ALA A 156 -53.86 2.61 -0.37
N SER A 157 -53.22 1.45 -0.36
CA SER A 157 -53.87 0.17 -0.03
C SER A 157 -52.87 -0.78 0.64
N ASN A 158 -53.29 -1.26 1.82
CA ASN A 158 -52.59 -2.23 2.66
C ASN A 158 -52.27 -3.55 1.93
N ALA A 159 -51.02 -3.99 1.98
CA ALA A 159 -50.69 -5.41 1.91
C ALA A 159 -49.50 -5.70 2.84
N ARG A 160 -49.75 -6.59 3.79
CA ARG A 160 -48.81 -7.05 4.82
C ARG A 160 -47.75 -7.96 4.19
N GLY A 161 -46.50 -7.67 4.51
CA GLY A 161 -45.33 -8.50 4.21
C GLY A 161 -44.07 -7.74 4.60
N ARG A 162 -43.78 -7.62 5.90
CA ARG A 162 -42.55 -6.98 6.39
C ARG A 162 -41.38 -7.95 6.19
N ASP A 163 -40.80 -7.95 5.01
CA ASP A 163 -39.38 -8.27 4.86
C ASP A 163 -38.59 -7.00 5.18
N SER A 164 -37.81 -7.08 6.25
CA SER A 164 -36.95 -6.00 6.72
C SER A 164 -35.73 -5.90 5.80
N HIS A 165 -35.90 -5.22 4.67
CA HIS A 165 -34.76 -4.65 3.96
C HIS A 165 -34.15 -3.55 4.84
N GLN A 166 -33.19 -3.94 5.68
CA GLN A 166 -32.22 -3.01 6.24
C GLN A 166 -31.49 -2.36 5.06
N ARG A 167 -31.86 -1.11 4.79
CA ARG A 167 -31.05 -0.21 3.96
C ARG A 167 -29.68 -0.13 4.64
N GLU A 168 -28.62 -0.50 3.94
CA GLU A 168 -27.27 -0.16 4.40
C GLU A 168 -27.22 1.36 4.58
N PRO A 169 -26.87 1.85 5.78
CA PRO A 169 -26.81 3.28 6.01
C PRO A 169 -25.70 3.89 5.14
N MET A 170 -26.02 5.00 4.48
CA MET A 170 -25.01 5.86 3.84
C MET A 170 -23.86 6.10 4.84
N PRO A 171 -22.59 6.08 4.41
CA PRO A 171 -21.49 6.43 5.31
C PRO A 171 -21.76 7.79 5.93
N SER A 172 -21.47 7.94 7.22
CA SER A 172 -21.58 9.25 7.86
C SER A 172 -20.76 10.26 7.06
N LEU A 173 -21.22 11.51 7.00
CA LEU A 173 -20.50 12.59 6.32
C LEU A 173 -19.02 12.69 6.77
N SER A 174 -18.74 12.29 8.02
CA SER A 174 -17.40 12.19 8.57
C SER A 174 -16.52 11.12 7.90
N LEU A 175 -17.07 9.92 7.66
CA LEU A 175 -16.33 8.82 7.04
C LEU A 175 -16.05 9.11 5.56
N ALA A 176 -17.04 9.65 4.83
CA ALA A 176 -16.85 10.05 3.43
C ALA A 176 -15.70 11.08 3.30
N SER A 177 -15.67 12.07 4.19
CA SER A 177 -14.60 13.09 4.22
C SER A 177 -13.24 12.49 4.60
N ALA A 178 -13.21 11.49 5.49
CA ALA A 178 -12.01 10.77 5.86
C ALA A 178 -11.43 9.97 4.68
N ILE A 179 -12.30 9.29 3.93
CA ILE A 179 -11.93 8.52 2.73
C ILE A 179 -11.36 9.43 1.65
N GLU A 180 -12.03 10.56 1.37
CA GLU A 180 -11.57 11.54 0.38
C GLU A 180 -10.18 12.08 0.71
N ARG A 181 -9.97 12.46 1.98
CA ARG A 181 -8.67 12.94 2.46
C ARG A 181 -7.58 11.88 2.33
N ALA A 182 -7.86 10.64 2.75
CA ALA A 182 -6.91 9.54 2.65
C ALA A 182 -6.56 9.24 1.18
N SER A 183 -7.56 9.25 0.28
CA SER A 183 -7.33 9.09 -1.16
C SER A 183 -6.44 10.20 -1.71
N ALA A 184 -6.72 11.46 -1.37
CA ALA A 184 -5.97 12.62 -1.87
C ALA A 184 -4.54 12.70 -1.31
N ALA A 185 -4.32 12.18 -0.10
CA ALA A 185 -3.00 12.10 0.52
C ALA A 185 -2.18 10.89 0.08
N THR A 186 -2.77 9.94 -0.64
CA THR A 186 -2.07 8.75 -1.14
C THR A 186 -1.25 9.08 -2.38
N VAL A 187 0.00 8.66 -2.39
CA VAL A 187 0.94 8.86 -3.51
C VAL A 187 1.52 7.52 -3.97
N ARG A 188 1.99 7.46 -5.22
CA ARG A 188 2.73 6.30 -5.75
C ARG A 188 4.21 6.64 -5.84
N LEU A 189 5.07 5.77 -5.32
CA LEU A 189 6.52 5.92 -5.35
C LEU A 189 7.13 5.00 -6.39
N LYS A 190 8.14 5.50 -7.09
CA LYS A 190 9.08 4.69 -7.89
C LYS A 190 10.49 5.00 -7.40
N VAL A 191 11.14 4.00 -6.84
CA VAL A 191 12.48 4.12 -6.26
C VAL A 191 13.47 3.37 -7.16
N HIS A 192 14.34 4.11 -7.83
CA HIS A 192 15.26 3.55 -8.80
C HIS A 192 16.52 2.96 -8.15
N ASP A 193 16.96 1.79 -8.63
CA ASP A 193 18.15 1.07 -8.17
C ASP A 193 19.31 1.08 -9.18
N GLY A 194 19.13 1.78 -10.31
CA GLY A 194 20.09 1.87 -11.41
C GLY A 194 19.84 0.86 -12.55
N THR A 195 19.10 -0.22 -12.31
CA THR A 195 18.70 -1.21 -13.33
C THR A 195 17.21 -1.23 -13.63
N GLY A 196 16.40 -0.74 -12.69
CA GLY A 196 14.96 -0.60 -12.80
C GLY A 196 14.42 0.34 -11.71
N TYR A 197 13.27 -0.01 -11.16
CA TYR A 197 12.70 0.65 -9.99
C TYR A 197 11.81 -0.30 -9.18
N GLY A 198 11.80 -0.11 -7.86
CA GLY A 198 10.77 -0.63 -6.98
C GLY A 198 9.56 0.31 -6.97
N ALA A 199 8.35 -0.25 -7.11
CA ALA A 199 7.11 0.51 -7.03
C ALA A 199 6.45 0.31 -5.66
N GLY A 200 5.94 1.39 -5.07
CA GLY A 200 5.22 1.34 -3.81
C GLY A 200 4.22 2.48 -3.69
N THR A 201 3.61 2.57 -2.51
CA THR A 201 2.65 3.60 -2.12
C THR A 201 3.22 4.39 -0.95
N GLY A 202 2.82 5.63 -0.79
CA GLY A 202 3.05 6.41 0.43
C GLY A 202 1.83 7.24 0.80
N THR A 203 1.86 7.83 1.99
CA THR A 203 0.81 8.70 2.50
C THR A 203 1.40 10.02 2.97
N ILE A 204 0.83 11.15 2.53
CA ILE A 204 1.22 12.49 2.98
C ILE A 204 0.70 12.72 4.40
N ILE A 205 1.60 12.85 5.38
CA ILE A 205 1.28 12.95 6.81
C ILE A 205 1.54 14.34 7.41
N ASP A 206 2.27 15.19 6.70
CA ASP A 206 2.54 16.57 7.12
C ASP A 206 2.85 17.48 5.93
N THR A 207 2.69 18.78 6.13
CA THR A 207 3.04 19.82 5.16
C THR A 207 3.71 20.99 5.88
N HIS A 208 4.87 21.42 5.39
CA HIS A 208 5.60 22.56 5.94
C HIS A 208 6.03 23.52 4.84
N GLY A 209 5.36 24.67 4.73
CA GLY A 209 5.57 25.61 3.64
C GLY A 209 5.16 24.99 2.30
N GLU A 210 6.12 24.84 1.39
CA GLU A 210 5.91 24.23 0.07
C GLU A 210 6.23 22.74 0.02
N SER A 211 6.83 22.17 1.09
CA SER A 211 7.14 20.74 1.14
C SER A 211 6.06 19.94 1.85
N ALA A 212 5.95 18.67 1.45
CA ALA A 212 5.09 17.69 2.06
C ALA A 212 5.90 16.46 2.45
N LEU A 213 5.54 15.87 3.60
CA LEU A 213 6.19 14.68 4.13
C LEU A 213 5.36 13.45 3.84
N VAL A 214 5.95 12.48 3.15
CA VAL A 214 5.37 11.20 2.78
C VAL A 214 5.93 10.10 3.68
N LEU A 215 5.04 9.32 4.29
CA LEU A 215 5.37 8.09 5.00
C LEU A 215 5.14 6.88 4.09
N THR A 216 6.08 5.94 4.07
CA THR A 216 6.04 4.73 3.24
C THR A 216 6.81 3.58 3.91
N CYS A 217 6.94 2.43 3.25
CA CYS A 217 7.71 1.29 3.74
C CYS A 217 9.22 1.46 3.45
N GLY A 218 10.05 0.83 4.28
CA GLY A 218 11.51 1.01 4.27
C GLY A 218 12.23 0.20 3.19
N HIS A 219 11.70 -0.97 2.83
CA HIS A 219 12.37 -1.92 1.96
C HIS A 219 12.48 -1.43 0.51
N LEU A 220 11.66 -0.45 0.11
CA LEU A 220 11.82 0.25 -1.17
C LEU A 220 13.22 0.86 -1.32
N PHE A 221 13.90 1.15 -0.21
CA PHE A 221 15.21 1.79 -0.16
C PHE A 221 16.36 0.84 0.20
N ARG A 222 16.08 -0.46 0.36
CA ARG A 222 17.08 -1.44 0.82
C ARG A 222 18.19 -1.65 -0.21
N GLU A 223 17.79 -1.95 -1.45
CA GLU A 223 18.73 -2.31 -2.53
C GLU A 223 19.63 -1.13 -2.93
N ASN A 224 19.06 0.07 -2.99
CA ASN A 224 19.79 1.28 -3.38
C ASN A 224 20.41 2.03 -2.18
N LYS A 225 20.23 1.53 -0.95
CA LYS A 225 20.71 2.15 0.30
C LYS A 225 20.29 3.62 0.46
N GLY A 226 19.06 3.93 0.05
CA GLY A 226 18.52 5.30 0.04
C GLY A 226 19.14 6.23 -1.01
N GLN A 227 19.93 5.70 -1.94
CA GLN A 227 20.56 6.46 -3.02
C GLN A 227 19.78 6.31 -4.32
N GLY A 228 19.84 7.32 -5.19
CA GLY A 228 19.22 7.25 -6.51
C GLY A 228 17.93 8.04 -6.62
N LYS A 229 17.27 7.88 -7.76
CA LYS A 229 16.12 8.70 -8.15
C LYS A 229 14.85 8.18 -7.45
N ILE A 230 14.12 9.08 -6.80
CA ILE A 230 12.81 8.80 -6.21
C ILE A 230 11.78 9.64 -6.96
N GLU A 231 10.88 9.01 -7.70
CA GLU A 231 9.73 9.68 -8.31
C GLU A 231 8.50 9.45 -7.45
N VAL A 232 7.71 10.51 -7.25
CA VAL A 232 6.47 10.47 -6.48
C VAL A 232 5.34 11.03 -7.33
N ASP A 233 4.39 10.17 -7.65
CA ASP A 233 3.18 10.49 -8.41
C ASP A 233 2.08 10.95 -7.44
N LEU A 234 1.59 12.17 -7.62
CA LEU A 234 0.42 12.74 -6.95
C LEU A 234 -0.80 12.68 -7.87
N PHE A 235 -1.97 12.37 -7.32
CA PHE A 235 -3.22 12.21 -8.06
C PHE A 235 -4.15 13.39 -7.82
N VAL A 236 -4.29 14.29 -8.79
CA VAL A 236 -5.05 15.53 -8.64
C VAL A 236 -5.98 15.70 -9.83
N GLY A 237 -7.28 15.81 -9.56
CA GLY A 237 -8.27 16.06 -10.62
C GLY A 237 -8.30 14.99 -11.72
N GLY A 238 -7.97 13.73 -11.38
CA GLY A 238 -7.87 12.62 -12.34
C GLY A 238 -6.61 12.64 -13.21
N GLN A 239 -5.64 13.51 -12.90
CA GLN A 239 -4.34 13.55 -13.55
C GLN A 239 -3.24 13.13 -12.57
N VAL A 240 -2.18 12.53 -13.14
CA VAL A 240 -0.97 12.18 -12.38
C VAL A 240 0.06 13.29 -12.58
N LYS A 241 0.52 13.87 -11.47
CA LYS A 241 1.66 14.80 -11.44
C LYS A 241 2.82 14.15 -10.73
N THR A 242 3.91 13.92 -11.45
CA THR A 242 5.15 13.36 -10.88
C THR A 242 6.05 14.47 -10.36
N VAL A 243 6.55 14.31 -9.14
CA VAL A 243 7.57 15.18 -8.53
C VAL A 243 8.74 14.33 -8.03
N MET A 244 9.87 14.99 -7.78
CA MET A 244 11.03 14.33 -7.19
C MET A 244 10.89 14.25 -5.67
N GLY A 245 11.18 13.07 -5.13
CA GLY A 245 11.29 12.83 -3.69
C GLY A 245 12.74 12.87 -3.21
N LYS A 246 12.91 13.26 -1.94
CA LYS A 246 14.18 13.21 -1.21
C LYS A 246 13.97 12.38 0.05
N ILE A 247 14.81 11.37 0.26
CA ILE A 247 14.75 10.58 1.49
C ILE A 247 15.13 11.44 2.70
N VAL A 248 14.34 11.36 3.77
CA VAL A 248 14.57 12.05 5.04
C VAL A 248 15.24 11.11 6.03
N ASP A 249 14.63 9.96 6.28
CA ASP A 249 15.15 8.87 7.12
C ASP A 249 14.41 7.56 6.77
N TYR A 250 15.04 6.41 7.04
CA TYR A 250 14.39 5.11 6.85
C TYR A 250 15.00 4.02 7.74
N ASP A 251 14.23 2.97 7.97
CA ASP A 251 14.63 1.71 8.58
C ASP A 251 14.04 0.56 7.76
N ALA A 252 14.85 -0.04 6.88
CA ALA A 252 14.44 -1.14 6.00
C ALA A 252 14.50 -2.53 6.66
N GLU A 253 15.15 -2.63 7.83
CA GLU A 253 15.49 -3.92 8.44
C GLU A 253 14.52 -4.27 9.57
N ASN A 254 14.30 -3.35 10.52
CA ASN A 254 13.54 -3.69 11.73
C ASN A 254 12.07 -3.29 11.64
N ARG A 255 11.78 -2.04 11.28
CA ARG A 255 10.41 -1.47 11.30
C ARG A 255 9.78 -1.30 9.92
N ASP A 256 10.55 -1.57 8.88
CA ASP A 256 10.20 -1.42 7.47
C ASP A 256 9.44 -0.11 7.19
N ILE A 257 10.04 1.03 7.53
CA ILE A 257 9.40 2.34 7.44
C ILE A 257 10.37 3.39 6.89
N ALA A 258 9.85 4.35 6.14
CA ALA A 258 10.63 5.43 5.55
C ALA A 258 9.85 6.74 5.45
N LEU A 259 10.59 7.83 5.46
CA LEU A 259 10.11 9.20 5.26
C LEU A 259 10.75 9.80 4.01
N VAL A 260 9.91 10.35 3.14
CA VAL A 260 10.31 11.03 1.91
C VAL A 260 9.71 12.43 1.89
N GLU A 261 10.55 13.44 1.69
CA GLU A 261 10.11 14.81 1.45
C GLU A 261 9.87 15.02 -0.04
N ILE A 262 8.76 15.71 -0.38
CA ILE A 262 8.43 16.10 -1.74
C ILE A 262 8.09 17.59 -1.80
N LEU A 263 8.17 18.17 -3.00
CA LEU A 263 7.69 19.51 -3.31
C LEU A 263 6.52 19.41 -4.29
N PRO A 264 5.26 19.35 -3.82
CA PRO A 264 4.11 19.15 -4.70
C PRO A 264 3.91 20.29 -5.71
N GLY A 265 4.24 21.53 -5.31
CA GLY A 265 3.99 22.74 -6.10
C GLY A 265 2.50 23.12 -6.18
N PHE A 266 1.69 22.61 -5.25
CA PHE A 266 0.29 22.97 -5.01
C PHE A 266 -0.07 22.56 -3.57
N VAL A 267 -1.19 23.08 -3.06
CA VAL A 267 -1.63 22.74 -1.70
C VAL A 267 -2.14 21.30 -1.67
N VAL A 268 -1.53 20.49 -0.81
CA VAL A 268 -1.97 19.12 -0.48
C VAL A 268 -2.50 19.09 0.95
N GLN A 269 -3.46 18.21 1.23
CA GLN A 269 -3.98 18.04 2.58
C GLN A 269 -3.36 16.79 3.21
N PRO A 270 -2.61 16.92 4.32
CA PRO A 270 -2.08 15.76 5.03
C PRO A 270 -3.18 15.03 5.81
N VAL A 271 -2.94 13.75 6.08
CA VAL A 271 -3.72 12.97 7.05
C VAL A 271 -3.12 13.08 8.45
N PRO A 272 -3.95 13.15 9.50
CA PRO A 272 -3.45 13.09 10.87
C PRO A 272 -2.90 11.69 11.19
N VAL A 273 -1.80 11.61 11.92
CA VAL A 273 -1.29 10.34 12.48
C VAL A 273 -2.01 10.03 13.80
N LEU A 274 -2.23 8.75 14.10
CA LEU A 274 -2.84 8.33 15.36
C LEU A 274 -2.06 8.89 16.57
N ALA A 275 -2.77 9.56 17.48
CA ALA A 275 -2.15 10.28 18.58
C ALA A 275 -1.57 9.33 19.65
N ALA A 276 -0.56 9.82 20.38
CA ALA A 276 0.04 9.08 21.48
C ALA A 276 -1.01 8.68 22.54
N GLY A 277 -0.95 7.43 23.01
CA GLY A 277 -1.87 6.89 24.01
C GLY A 277 -3.24 6.44 23.48
N GLN A 278 -3.53 6.62 22.19
CA GLN A 278 -4.71 6.03 21.56
C GLN A 278 -4.41 4.58 21.16
N THR A 279 -5.29 3.66 21.54
CA THR A 279 -5.09 2.22 21.31
C THR A 279 -6.05 1.69 20.26
N LEU A 280 -5.51 0.79 19.44
CA LEU A 280 -6.26 0.03 18.45
C LEU A 280 -6.77 -1.27 19.07
N ARG A 281 -7.86 -1.83 18.51
CA ARG A 281 -8.43 -3.09 19.00
C ARG A 281 -8.66 -4.07 17.87
N THR A 282 -8.45 -5.35 18.15
CA THR A 282 -8.90 -6.44 17.28
C THR A 282 -10.41 -6.31 17.02
N GLY A 283 -10.82 -6.50 15.78
CA GLY A 283 -12.18 -6.32 15.29
C GLY A 283 -12.53 -4.88 14.89
N GLN A 284 -11.65 -3.90 15.15
CA GLN A 284 -11.88 -2.51 14.74
C GLN A 284 -11.94 -2.41 13.20
N PRO A 285 -12.98 -1.78 12.64
CA PRO A 285 -13.04 -1.51 11.21
C PRO A 285 -11.99 -0.45 10.84
N VAL A 286 -11.29 -0.72 9.74
CA VAL A 286 -10.25 0.15 9.18
C VAL A 286 -10.34 0.06 7.66
N PHE A 287 -9.75 1.01 6.95
CA PHE A 287 -9.63 0.95 5.49
C PHE A 287 -8.21 1.28 5.08
N SER A 288 -7.74 0.72 3.98
CA SER A 288 -6.41 1.00 3.44
C SER A 288 -6.48 1.63 2.07
N PHE A 289 -5.51 2.48 1.75
CA PHE A 289 -5.27 2.99 0.40
C PHE A 289 -3.92 2.53 -0.14
N GLY A 290 -3.89 2.20 -1.42
CA GLY A 290 -2.73 1.62 -2.08
C GLY A 290 -2.81 1.73 -3.59
N CYS A 291 -1.66 1.84 -4.25
CA CYS A 291 -1.51 1.86 -5.71
C CYS A 291 -1.27 0.43 -6.20
N ASP A 292 -2.33 -0.39 -6.18
CA ASP A 292 -2.29 -1.80 -6.57
C ASP A 292 -1.71 -1.95 -7.98
N ARG A 293 -0.66 -2.76 -8.14
CA ARG A 293 0.07 -3.00 -9.40
C ARG A 293 0.61 -1.74 -10.06
N GLY A 294 0.74 -0.65 -9.30
CA GLY A 294 1.16 0.64 -9.82
C GLY A 294 0.03 1.46 -10.45
N ASP A 295 -1.24 1.06 -10.30
CA ASP A 295 -2.40 1.84 -10.74
C ASP A 295 -2.66 3.06 -9.84
N ASP A 296 -3.77 3.77 -10.08
CA ASP A 296 -4.24 4.87 -9.24
C ASP A 296 -4.64 4.36 -7.82
N PRO A 297 -4.68 5.24 -6.80
CA PRO A 297 -4.99 4.84 -5.44
C PRO A 297 -6.36 4.15 -5.32
N THR A 298 -6.36 2.95 -4.74
CA THR A 298 -7.58 2.18 -4.49
C THR A 298 -7.81 1.94 -3.01
N ARG A 299 -9.08 2.08 -2.60
CA ARG A 299 -9.53 1.78 -1.24
C ARG A 299 -9.80 0.28 -1.07
N ARG A 300 -9.42 -0.27 0.08
CA ARG A 300 -9.89 -1.59 0.55
C ARG A 300 -10.36 -1.50 2.00
N ASP A 301 -11.62 -1.86 2.22
CA ASP A 301 -12.19 -1.97 3.56
C ASP A 301 -11.79 -3.28 4.21
N THR A 302 -11.43 -3.22 5.49
CA THR A 302 -10.90 -4.35 6.24
C THR A 302 -11.14 -4.17 7.75
N ARG A 303 -10.56 -5.05 8.55
CA ARG A 303 -10.58 -5.02 10.01
C ARG A 303 -9.26 -5.48 10.58
N ILE A 304 -8.94 -4.96 11.75
CA ILE A 304 -7.79 -5.42 12.53
C ILE A 304 -8.07 -6.83 13.06
N THR A 305 -7.18 -7.77 12.80
CA THR A 305 -7.21 -9.15 13.31
C THR A 305 -6.14 -9.38 14.39
N GLY A 306 -5.15 -8.49 14.50
CA GLY A 306 -4.13 -8.50 15.54
C GLY A 306 -3.46 -7.15 15.73
N VAL A 307 -2.99 -6.88 16.95
CA VAL A 307 -2.20 -5.70 17.30
C VAL A 307 -0.96 -6.20 18.03
N ASP A 308 0.21 -5.74 17.58
CA ASP A 308 1.53 -6.04 18.14
C ASP A 308 1.76 -7.54 18.38
N LYS A 309 1.46 -8.36 17.35
CA LYS A 309 1.63 -9.82 17.40
C LYS A 309 3.08 -10.26 17.14
N TYR A 310 3.80 -9.49 16.33
CA TYR A 310 5.14 -9.85 15.84
C TYR A 310 6.21 -8.94 16.44
N ASP A 311 7.46 -9.40 16.51
CA ASP A 311 8.66 -8.58 16.76
C ASP A 311 8.60 -7.61 17.96
N THR A 312 7.76 -7.91 18.96
CA THR A 312 7.57 -7.08 20.15
C THR A 312 8.85 -6.96 20.98
N HIS A 313 9.71 -7.98 20.92
CA HIS A 313 11.04 -7.99 21.53
C HIS A 313 12.00 -6.95 20.92
N LEU A 314 11.77 -6.49 19.69
CA LEU A 314 12.51 -5.40 19.03
C LEU A 314 11.88 -4.03 19.30
N GLY A 315 10.80 -3.98 20.10
CA GLY A 315 9.98 -2.80 20.30
C GLY A 315 9.26 -2.34 19.02
N ALA A 316 9.14 -3.21 18.01
CA ALA A 316 8.40 -2.95 16.79
C ALA A 316 6.90 -3.08 17.06
N SER A 317 6.12 -2.08 16.63
CA SER A 317 4.66 -2.15 16.63
C SER A 317 4.16 -2.57 15.25
N ASN A 318 3.13 -3.40 15.22
CA ASN A 318 2.51 -3.93 13.99
C ASN A 318 1.00 -4.13 14.14
N ILE A 319 0.33 -4.16 13.01
CA ILE A 319 -1.10 -4.43 12.89
C ILE A 319 -1.26 -5.56 11.88
N GLU A 320 -2.03 -6.57 12.23
CA GLU A 320 -2.49 -7.60 11.32
C GLU A 320 -3.93 -7.26 10.90
N ILE A 321 -4.22 -7.34 9.60
CA ILE A 321 -5.55 -7.11 9.03
C ILE A 321 -6.02 -8.31 8.22
N SER A 322 -7.33 -8.40 8.01
CA SER A 322 -7.91 -9.35 7.07
C SER A 322 -7.73 -8.89 5.61
N GLY A 323 -7.34 -9.82 4.74
CA GLY A 323 -7.09 -9.57 3.33
C GLY A 323 -5.63 -9.21 3.07
N ALA A 324 -4.93 -10.09 2.33
CA ALA A 324 -3.57 -9.83 1.90
C ALA A 324 -3.51 -8.62 0.94
N PRO A 325 -2.55 -7.70 1.11
CA PRO A 325 -2.38 -6.59 0.20
C PRO A 325 -1.94 -7.08 -1.19
N VAL A 326 -2.41 -6.38 -2.23
CA VAL A 326 -1.95 -6.58 -3.60
C VAL A 326 -0.58 -5.92 -3.76
N ASP A 327 0.28 -6.50 -4.59
CA ASP A 327 1.57 -5.89 -4.96
C ASP A 327 1.39 -4.42 -5.36
N GLY A 328 2.33 -3.56 -4.98
CA GLY A 328 2.23 -2.10 -5.16
C GLY A 328 1.58 -1.34 -4.00
N ARG A 329 0.77 -2.01 -3.15
CA ARG A 329 0.20 -1.39 -1.94
C ARG A 329 1.21 -1.14 -0.83
N SER A 330 2.38 -1.77 -0.88
CA SER A 330 3.37 -1.62 0.18
C SER A 330 3.75 -0.15 0.38
N GLY A 331 3.83 0.27 1.63
CA GLY A 331 3.95 1.66 2.05
C GLY A 331 2.64 2.47 2.09
N GLY A 332 1.53 1.89 1.61
CA GLY A 332 0.21 2.50 1.64
C GLY A 332 -0.38 2.60 3.04
N GLY A 333 -1.19 3.63 3.27
CA GLY A 333 -1.75 3.91 4.59
C GLY A 333 -2.91 2.98 4.98
N LEU A 334 -2.98 2.66 6.26
CA LEU A 334 -4.15 2.08 6.94
C LEU A 334 -4.77 3.16 7.82
N PHE A 335 -6.10 3.30 7.76
CA PHE A 335 -6.84 4.39 8.35
C PHE A 335 -7.99 3.89 9.22
N ASP A 336 -8.28 4.60 10.29
CA ASP A 336 -9.52 4.41 11.06
C ASP A 336 -10.70 5.19 10.46
N ASP A 337 -11.87 5.06 11.08
CA ASP A 337 -13.11 5.73 10.66
C ASP A 337 -13.08 7.26 10.74
N GLN A 338 -12.09 7.84 11.44
CA GLN A 338 -11.83 9.27 11.51
C GLN A 338 -10.81 9.73 10.46
N GLY A 339 -10.26 8.81 9.66
CA GLY A 339 -9.25 9.11 8.64
C GLY A 339 -7.86 9.38 9.21
N ARG A 340 -7.59 8.95 10.45
CA ARG A 340 -6.24 9.00 11.02
C ARG A 340 -5.44 7.81 10.50
N LEU A 341 -4.18 8.05 10.17
CA LEU A 341 -3.23 7.01 9.81
C LEU A 341 -2.89 6.18 11.05
N VAL A 342 -3.23 4.89 11.02
CA VAL A 342 -2.99 3.93 12.09
C VAL A 342 -1.88 2.94 11.75
N GLY A 343 -1.53 2.79 10.47
CA GLY A 343 -0.41 1.93 10.07
C GLY A 343 0.02 2.12 8.62
N VAL A 344 1.12 1.47 8.26
CA VAL A 344 1.73 1.52 6.93
C VAL A 344 1.89 0.09 6.42
N CYS A 345 1.42 -0.19 5.21
CA CYS A 345 1.49 -1.54 4.63
C CYS A 345 2.95 -1.98 4.53
N ASN A 346 3.29 -3.13 5.08
CA ASN A 346 4.66 -3.64 5.11
C ASN A 346 4.72 -4.96 4.33
N ALA A 347 3.94 -5.96 4.75
CA ALA A 347 4.01 -7.31 4.23
C ALA A 347 2.63 -7.97 4.07
N ALA A 348 2.62 -9.17 3.50
CA ALA A 348 1.45 -10.00 3.27
C ALA A 348 1.72 -11.45 3.67
N ASP A 349 0.75 -12.08 4.33
CA ASP A 349 0.66 -13.54 4.39
C ASP A 349 -0.45 -13.99 3.43
N TYR A 350 -0.05 -14.47 2.26
CA TYR A 350 -1.00 -14.93 1.25
C TYR A 350 -1.62 -16.29 1.56
N LYS A 351 -1.05 -17.07 2.49
CA LYS A 351 -1.62 -18.38 2.85
C LYS A 351 -2.88 -18.20 3.70
N ASP A 352 -2.80 -17.30 4.66
CA ASP A 352 -3.90 -17.00 5.58
C ASP A 352 -4.75 -15.79 5.15
N ASP A 353 -4.42 -15.19 3.99
CA ASP A 353 -5.04 -13.97 3.46
C ASP A 353 -4.99 -12.81 4.49
N LEU A 354 -3.80 -12.54 5.02
CA LEU A 354 -3.55 -11.50 6.02
C LEU A 354 -2.63 -10.41 5.48
N GLY A 355 -2.91 -9.18 5.89
CA GLY A 355 -2.01 -8.04 5.68
C GLY A 355 -1.28 -7.68 6.96
N ILE A 356 0.01 -7.38 6.86
CA ILE A 356 0.84 -6.94 7.99
C ILE A 356 1.26 -5.50 7.73
N TYR A 357 0.94 -4.64 8.70
CA TYR A 357 1.20 -3.22 8.65
C TYR A 357 2.12 -2.84 9.79
N THR A 358 3.07 -1.96 9.52
CA THR A 358 3.83 -1.26 10.55
C THR A 358 2.85 -0.42 11.37
N GLY A 359 2.83 -0.64 12.69
CA GLY A 359 1.85 -0.08 13.61
C GLY A 359 2.25 1.28 14.19
N PRO A 360 1.38 1.92 15.00
CA PRO A 360 1.56 3.29 15.48
C PRO A 360 2.86 3.51 16.22
N GLY A 361 3.31 2.55 17.05
CA GLY A 361 4.55 2.70 17.82
C GLY A 361 5.79 2.81 16.93
N SER A 362 5.81 2.11 15.79
CA SER A 362 6.91 2.18 14.82
C SER A 362 6.88 3.47 14.01
N VAL A 363 5.67 3.95 13.66
CA VAL A 363 5.49 5.27 13.05
C VAL A 363 5.99 6.37 13.99
N GLN A 364 5.59 6.32 15.26
CA GLN A 364 5.99 7.30 16.28
C GLN A 364 7.49 7.29 16.52
N TRP A 365 8.11 6.10 16.59
CA TRP A 365 9.57 5.96 16.67
C TRP A 365 10.29 6.62 15.48
N GLN A 366 9.77 6.42 14.26
CA GLN A 366 10.35 7.00 13.05
C GLN A 366 10.23 8.53 13.04
N LEU A 367 9.11 9.06 13.53
CA LEU A 367 8.90 10.51 13.67
C LEU A 367 9.78 11.12 14.77
N ASP A 368 10.01 10.42 15.87
CA ASP A 368 10.88 10.88 16.95
C ASP A 368 12.33 11.03 16.48
N ARG A 369 12.84 10.08 15.67
CA ARG A 369 14.21 10.12 15.12
C ARG A 369 14.51 11.38 14.32
N VAL A 370 13.50 11.93 13.65
CA VAL A 370 13.62 13.14 12.82
C VAL A 370 13.08 14.39 13.51
N GLY A 371 12.72 14.31 14.79
CA GLY A 371 12.26 15.45 15.58
C GLY A 371 10.82 15.90 15.30
N LEU A 372 9.98 15.06 14.67
CA LEU A 372 8.60 15.37 14.27
C LEU A 372 7.53 14.82 15.22
N SER A 373 7.86 14.76 16.51
CA SER A 373 6.98 14.17 17.51
C SER A 373 5.68 14.95 17.76
N ASN A 374 5.62 16.20 17.33
CA ASN A 374 4.43 17.06 17.34
C ASN A 374 3.30 16.55 16.44
N LEU A 375 3.57 15.66 15.48
CA LEU A 375 2.55 15.11 14.57
C LEU A 375 1.62 14.09 15.25
N TYR A 376 2.05 13.51 16.36
CA TYR A 376 1.28 12.51 17.10
C TYR A 376 1.13 12.83 18.60
N LYS A 377 2.00 13.67 19.16
CA LYS A 377 1.77 14.25 20.49
C LYS A 377 0.75 15.35 20.32
N ALA A 378 -0.33 15.31 21.11
CA ALA A 378 -1.25 16.44 21.17
C ALA A 378 -0.43 17.72 21.39
N PRO A 379 -0.75 18.84 20.71
CA PRO A 379 -0.13 20.11 21.07
C PRO A 379 -0.36 20.25 22.56
N SER A 380 0.73 20.32 23.32
CA SER A 380 0.64 20.65 24.73
C SER A 380 -0.23 21.88 24.77
N ARG A 381 -1.45 21.74 25.33
CA ARG A 381 -2.14 22.87 25.90
C ARG A 381 -1.09 23.44 26.84
N MET A 382 -0.34 24.45 26.39
CA MET A 382 0.07 25.50 27.29
C MET A 382 -1.19 25.74 28.08
N ALA A 383 -1.15 25.43 29.37
CA ALA A 383 -2.20 25.86 30.25
C ALA A 383 -2.35 27.34 29.93
N THR A 384 -3.42 27.69 29.22
CA THR A 384 -4.05 28.97 29.37
C THR A 384 -4.36 28.97 30.85
N GLN A 385 -3.41 29.51 31.62
CA GLN A 385 -3.71 30.09 32.90
C GLN A 385 -4.83 31.05 32.55
N SER A 386 -6.05 30.62 32.82
CA SER A 386 -7.17 31.54 32.99
C SER A 386 -6.61 32.67 33.85
N PRO A 387 -6.74 33.95 33.45
CA PRO A 387 -6.38 35.04 34.35
C PRO A 387 -7.19 34.79 35.62
N THR A 388 -6.49 34.38 36.67
CA THR A 388 -7.09 34.17 37.97
C THR A 388 -7.63 35.51 38.39
N SER A 389 -8.94 35.57 38.54
CA SER A 389 -9.65 36.70 39.13
C SER A 389 -8.92 37.15 40.40
N PRO A 390 -8.77 38.46 40.63
CA PRO A 390 -7.99 38.95 41.76
C PRO A 390 -8.62 38.48 43.08
N PRO A 391 -7.82 38.04 44.07
CA PRO A 391 -8.36 37.61 45.34
C PRO A 391 -9.00 38.82 46.05
N ALA A 392 -10.26 38.65 46.41
CA ALA A 392 -11.00 39.60 47.22
C ALA A 392 -10.30 39.81 48.57
N ASN A 393 -10.11 41.09 48.89
CA ASN A 393 -9.73 41.64 50.18
C ASN A 393 -10.25 40.81 51.36
N ARG A 394 -9.32 40.32 52.19
CA ARG A 394 -9.59 40.09 53.60
C ARG A 394 -8.35 40.37 54.45
N ILE A 395 -8.61 41.22 55.44
CA ILE A 395 -7.93 41.40 56.73
C ILE A 395 -6.99 42.61 56.81
N ALA A 396 -7.48 43.55 57.60
CA ALA A 396 -6.82 44.72 58.13
C ALA A 396 -5.79 44.36 59.22
N ALA A 397 -4.87 45.31 59.40
CA ALA A 397 -4.09 45.61 60.60
C ALA A 397 -3.00 44.60 61.02
N VAL A 398 -1.74 45.05 61.02
CA VAL A 398 -1.03 45.47 62.24
C VAL A 398 0.33 46.09 61.85
N MET A 399 0.67 47.17 62.57
CA MET A 399 1.93 47.93 62.58
C MET A 399 3.20 47.05 62.65
N ASN A 400 4.32 47.45 62.01
CA ASN A 400 5.33 48.35 62.60
C ASN A 400 6.51 48.64 61.64
N LYS A 401 7.26 49.69 61.97
CA LYS A 401 8.25 50.50 61.23
C LYS A 401 9.66 49.86 60.97
N PRO A 402 10.61 50.57 60.30
CA PRO A 402 11.57 50.02 59.32
C PRO A 402 13.06 49.97 59.77
N ASN A 403 13.93 49.37 58.96
CA ASN A 403 15.38 49.66 58.89
C ASN A 403 15.97 49.12 57.56
N ARG A 404 16.41 49.95 56.60
CA ARG A 404 17.72 50.64 56.41
C ARG A 404 18.91 49.74 56.03
N ASN A 405 19.46 50.08 54.85
CA ASN A 405 20.85 49.95 54.35
C ASN A 405 21.35 48.49 54.15
N SER A 406 22.06 48.15 53.07
CA SER A 406 23.24 48.83 52.54
C SER A 406 23.58 48.41 51.10
N VAL A 407 24.15 49.38 50.39
CA VAL A 407 24.83 49.34 49.08
C VAL A 407 26.19 48.60 49.18
N VAL A 408 26.73 48.18 48.02
CA VAL A 408 28.15 48.11 47.55
C VAL A 408 28.39 46.77 46.78
N GLN A 409 28.48 46.74 45.43
CA GLN A 409 29.69 46.91 44.56
C GLN A 409 30.84 45.94 44.90
N ALA A 410 31.65 45.33 44.02
CA ALA A 410 31.91 45.39 42.58
C ALA A 410 32.82 44.20 42.15
N SER A 411 32.99 44.00 40.83
CA SER A 411 34.23 43.56 40.12
C SER A 411 34.70 42.09 40.26
N ALA A 412 35.47 41.48 39.35
CA ALA A 412 35.84 41.66 37.93
C ALA A 412 36.66 40.40 37.51
N ILE A 413 36.90 40.28 36.20
CA ILE A 413 37.50 39.17 35.42
C ILE A 413 39.05 39.11 35.54
N ALA A 414 39.67 37.92 35.36
CA ALA A 414 41.04 37.75 34.83
C ALA A 414 41.33 36.31 34.29
N PRO A 415 42.35 36.09 33.41
CA PRO A 415 42.35 35.06 32.35
C PRO A 415 43.37 33.90 32.48
N VAL A 416 43.30 32.94 31.53
CA VAL A 416 44.08 31.69 31.43
C VAL A 416 45.27 31.82 30.45
N ARG A 417 46.41 31.18 30.81
CA ARG A 417 47.71 31.11 30.12
C ARG A 417 47.76 30.06 28.98
N GLN A 418 48.60 30.33 27.98
CA GLN A 418 49.10 29.40 26.94
C GLN A 418 50.11 28.36 27.48
N PRO A 419 50.42 27.32 26.68
CA PRO A 419 51.83 27.15 26.27
C PRO A 419 52.07 26.74 24.80
N SER A 420 53.37 26.73 24.50
CA SER A 420 54.20 26.73 23.29
C SER A 420 54.25 25.49 22.38
N ASN A 421 54.63 25.73 21.12
CA ASN A 421 54.99 24.77 20.06
C ASN A 421 56.36 24.09 20.27
N VAL A 422 56.47 22.80 19.92
CA VAL A 422 57.70 22.14 19.42
C VAL A 422 57.31 21.18 18.28
N ALA A 423 58.06 21.23 17.19
CA ALA A 423 57.90 20.47 15.97
C ALA A 423 58.61 19.10 16.00
N GLY A 424 58.11 18.12 15.22
CA GLY A 424 58.92 17.00 14.75
C GLY A 424 58.19 15.66 14.62
N ASP A 425 58.07 15.22 13.36
CA ASP A 425 58.01 13.85 12.86
C ASP A 425 56.65 13.20 12.55
N SER A 426 56.39 13.10 11.24
CA SER A 426 55.17 12.59 10.63
C SER A 426 55.30 11.11 10.29
N ARG A 427 54.84 10.25 11.19
CA ARG A 427 54.32 8.92 10.85
C ARG A 427 52.96 8.73 11.51
N SER A 428 51.95 8.61 10.66
CA SER A 428 50.53 8.37 10.90
C SER A 428 50.22 7.61 12.20
N ALA A 429 49.94 8.34 13.27
CA ALA A 429 49.24 7.83 14.44
C ALA A 429 47.74 7.85 14.12
N ILE A 430 47.15 6.66 14.00
CA ILE A 430 45.70 6.47 13.94
C ILE A 430 45.14 7.01 15.26
N ALA A 431 44.44 8.14 15.19
CA ALA A 431 43.80 8.76 16.34
C ALA A 431 42.78 7.79 16.94
N SER A 432 43.07 7.33 18.15
CA SER A 432 42.13 6.67 19.05
C SER A 432 41.06 7.67 19.48
N GLY A 433 39.81 7.41 19.12
CA GLY A 433 38.67 8.14 19.66
C GLY A 433 37.39 7.68 18.98
N ASN A 434 36.57 6.91 19.70
CA ASN A 434 35.23 6.46 19.34
C ASN A 434 35.13 5.17 18.50
N ARG A 435 35.79 4.11 18.97
CA ARG A 435 35.53 2.74 18.48
C ARG A 435 34.79 1.97 19.57
N GLU A 436 33.66 1.38 19.20
CA GLU A 436 32.88 0.47 20.06
C GLU A 436 33.11 -0.95 19.57
N VAL A 437 33.40 -1.87 20.51
CA VAL A 437 33.63 -3.28 20.22
C VAL A 437 32.63 -4.12 20.98
N ILE A 438 31.86 -4.92 20.25
CA ILE A 438 30.91 -5.88 20.81
C ILE A 438 31.62 -7.22 20.91
N VAL A 439 31.76 -7.74 22.13
CA VAL A 439 32.34 -9.04 22.42
C VAL A 439 31.22 -10.00 22.72
N ILE A 440 31.13 -11.07 21.92
CA ILE A 440 30.17 -12.15 22.12
C ILE A 440 30.94 -13.34 22.68
N VAL A 441 30.71 -13.66 23.95
CA VAL A 441 31.33 -14.82 24.61
C VAL A 441 30.31 -15.95 24.63
N ARG A 442 30.70 -17.10 24.05
CA ARG A 442 29.92 -18.34 24.07
C ARG A 442 30.70 -19.41 24.79
N ASP A 443 30.03 -20.18 25.64
CA ASP A 443 30.64 -21.39 26.19
C ASP A 443 30.81 -22.39 25.04
N ARG A 444 32.04 -22.85 24.84
CA ARG A 444 32.35 -23.80 23.78
C ARG A 444 31.77 -25.19 24.06
N ASN A 445 31.47 -25.49 25.31
CA ASN A 445 30.91 -26.76 25.75
C ASN A 445 29.37 -26.75 25.87
N ASP A 446 28.73 -25.58 25.77
CA ASP A 446 27.28 -25.42 25.67
C ASP A 446 26.91 -24.47 24.51
N PRO A 447 26.82 -25.00 23.27
CA PRO A 447 26.50 -24.20 22.09
C PRO A 447 25.04 -23.74 22.01
N THR A 448 24.17 -24.19 22.94
CA THR A 448 22.75 -23.81 23.02
C THR A 448 22.46 -22.75 24.09
N GLY A 449 23.41 -22.52 25.00
CA GLY A 449 23.31 -21.46 26.01
C GLY A 449 23.29 -20.06 25.40
N GLU A 450 22.63 -19.12 26.08
CA GLU A 450 22.57 -17.75 25.61
C GLU A 450 23.96 -17.09 25.59
N PRO A 451 24.37 -16.48 24.47
CA PRO A 451 25.66 -15.80 24.40
C PRO A 451 25.66 -14.56 25.30
N GLN A 452 26.74 -14.39 26.07
CA GLN A 452 26.95 -13.14 26.80
C GLN A 452 27.49 -12.09 25.82
N VAL A 453 26.73 -11.02 25.64
CA VAL A 453 27.10 -9.91 24.77
C VAL A 453 27.54 -8.73 25.62
N MET A 454 28.79 -8.33 25.48
CA MET A 454 29.38 -7.21 26.19
C MET A 454 29.77 -6.13 25.19
N THR A 455 29.51 -4.87 25.53
CA THR A 455 29.87 -3.75 24.66
C THR A 455 30.96 -2.91 25.32
N LEU A 456 32.15 -2.93 24.74
CA LEU A 456 33.30 -2.12 25.16
C LEU A 456 33.28 -0.81 24.36
N ARG A 457 32.83 0.26 25.02
CA ARG A 457 32.68 1.58 24.39
C ARG A 457 34.02 2.28 24.12
N GLN A 458 35.08 1.87 24.80
CA GLN A 458 36.44 2.40 24.65
C GLN A 458 37.47 1.27 24.89
N PRO A 459 37.61 0.32 23.96
CA PRO A 459 38.55 -0.78 24.11
C PRO A 459 39.99 -0.26 24.09
N THR A 460 40.86 -0.86 24.91
CA THR A 460 42.27 -0.45 24.99
C THR A 460 43.01 -0.74 23.69
N ALA A 461 44.03 0.06 23.37
CA ALA A 461 44.83 -0.14 22.15
C ALA A 461 45.44 -1.55 22.06
N GLY A 462 45.88 -2.11 23.19
CA GLY A 462 46.43 -3.46 23.24
C GLY A 462 45.41 -4.56 22.92
N LEU A 463 44.15 -4.40 23.35
CA LEU A 463 43.07 -5.34 23.00
C LEU A 463 42.76 -5.28 21.50
N MET A 464 42.70 -4.08 20.93
CA MET A 464 42.47 -3.89 19.49
C MET A 464 43.57 -4.52 18.65
N GLU A 465 44.84 -4.33 19.02
CA GLU A 465 45.98 -4.92 18.30
C GLU A 465 46.02 -6.45 18.41
N MET A 466 45.50 -7.02 19.52
CA MET A 466 45.40 -8.47 19.68
C MET A 466 44.29 -9.06 18.79
N ILE A 467 43.14 -8.39 18.70
CA ILE A 467 42.04 -8.78 17.80
C ILE A 467 42.48 -8.69 16.33
N GLU A 468 43.13 -7.58 15.94
CA GLU A 468 43.60 -7.37 14.57
C GLU A 468 44.68 -8.38 14.13
N ARG A 469 45.50 -8.89 15.06
CA ARG A 469 46.48 -9.96 14.79
C ARG A 469 45.86 -11.35 14.61
N GLN A 470 44.73 -11.63 15.25
CA GLN A 470 44.03 -12.92 15.15
C GLN A 470 43.03 -12.97 13.98
N ALA A 471 42.66 -11.81 13.44
CA ALA A 471 41.75 -11.68 12.31
C ALA A 471 42.44 -11.76 10.93
N ARG A 472 43.77 -11.93 10.89
CA ARG A 472 44.58 -12.24 9.70
C ARG A 472 45.07 -13.67 9.79
#